data_AF-A0AAJ1U088-F1
#
_entry.id   AF-A0AAJ1U088-F1
#
_cell.length_a   1.000
_cell.length_b   1.000
_cell.length_c   1.000
_cell.angle_alpha   90.00
_cell.angle_beta   90.00
_cell.angle_gamma   90.00
#
_symmetry.space_group_name_H-M   'P 1'
#
loop_
_entity.id
_entity.type
_entity.pdbx_description
1 polymer ?
#
loop_
_entity_poly.entity_id
_entity_poly.type
_entity_poly.pdbx_seq_one_letter_code
_entity_poly.pdbx_strand_id
1 'polypeptide(L)'
;MTAEDEQDTDLLELASDIDHGRVTVTGGVFTDLDARRLEHELIDAAGTQPGGTLAVDLSGVTFLPSRAIRSLVMAQRSASARGTTLRLLAAEGSLSRRMLRAVGFDVQDPIAADEDSQDGPPPWTAS
;
A
#
# COMPACT_ATOMS: atom_id res chain seq x y z
N MET A 1 -32.96 -0.06 -19.43
CA MET A 1 -32.63 -0.69 -18.14
C MET A 1 -31.14 -0.89 -18.16
N THR A 2 -30.46 0.09 -17.58
CA THR A 2 -29.01 0.30 -17.57
C THR A 2 -28.33 -0.80 -16.75
N ALA A 3 -27.49 -1.58 -17.42
CA ALA A 3 -26.50 -2.47 -16.79
C ALA A 3 -25.13 -1.98 -17.26
N GLU A 4 -24.82 -0.75 -16.87
CA GLU A 4 -23.52 -0.12 -16.96
C GLU A 4 -23.21 0.25 -15.50
N ASP A 5 -21.97 0.05 -15.03
CA ASP A 5 -21.45 0.44 -13.70
C ASP A 5 -21.30 -0.64 -12.58
N GLU A 6 -20.89 -1.88 -12.89
CA GLU A 6 -20.52 -2.85 -11.82
C GLU A 6 -19.18 -3.59 -12.05
N GLN A 7 -18.32 -3.11 -12.97
CA GLN A 7 -17.04 -3.78 -13.29
C GLN A 7 -15.77 -2.93 -13.12
N ASP A 8 -15.88 -1.70 -12.60
CA ASP A 8 -14.71 -0.82 -12.40
C ASP A 8 -14.03 -1.04 -11.02
N THR A 9 -14.74 -1.64 -10.06
CA THR A 9 -14.41 -1.62 -8.62
C THR A 9 -13.21 -2.48 -8.19
N ASP A 10 -12.56 -3.18 -9.11
CA ASP A 10 -11.42 -4.05 -8.79
C ASP A 10 -10.13 -3.63 -9.52
N LEU A 11 -10.16 -2.55 -10.30
CA LEU A 11 -8.97 -2.08 -11.02
C LEU A 11 -7.84 -1.68 -10.06
N LEU A 12 -6.59 -1.88 -10.50
CA LEU A 12 -5.43 -1.44 -9.74
C LEU A 12 -5.44 0.09 -9.64
N GLU A 13 -5.58 0.59 -8.42
CA GLU A 13 -5.41 1.98 -8.06
C GLU A 13 -4.17 2.15 -7.18
N LEU A 14 -3.42 3.22 -7.46
CA LEU A 14 -2.19 3.58 -6.76
C LEU A 14 -2.29 5.05 -6.35
N ALA A 15 -2.18 5.32 -5.06
CA ALA A 15 -2.11 6.66 -4.51
C ALA A 15 -0.80 6.83 -3.74
N SER A 16 0.05 7.76 -4.16
CA SER A 16 1.30 8.09 -3.49
C SER A 16 1.16 9.38 -2.68
N ASP A 17 1.42 9.28 -1.38
CA ASP A 17 1.61 10.39 -0.46
C ASP A 17 3.12 10.49 -0.19
N ILE A 18 3.77 11.30 -1.00
CA ILE A 18 5.23 11.45 -0.97
C ILE A 18 5.68 12.17 0.30
N ASP A 19 4.88 13.11 0.81
CA ASP A 19 5.18 13.88 2.02
C ASP A 19 5.27 12.97 3.26
N HIS A 20 4.40 11.95 3.33
CA HIS A 20 4.40 10.96 4.42
C HIS A 20 5.12 9.66 4.07
N GLY A 21 5.74 9.55 2.88
CA GLY A 21 6.42 8.33 2.44
C GLY A 21 5.49 7.12 2.42
N ARG A 22 4.28 7.26 1.88
CA ARG A 22 3.25 6.21 1.81
C ARG A 22 2.77 5.99 0.38
N VAL A 23 2.58 4.74 0.00
CA VAL A 23 1.87 4.34 -1.22
C VAL A 23 0.72 3.43 -0.82
N THR A 24 -0.50 3.82 -1.17
CA THR A 24 -1.70 3.01 -0.97
C THR A 24 -2.06 2.31 -2.28
N VAL A 25 -2.31 1.01 -2.19
CA VAL A 25 -2.68 0.15 -3.31
C VAL A 25 -4.05 -0.45 -3.02
N THR A 26 -4.99 -0.24 -3.92
CA THR A 26 -6.36 -0.78 -3.83
C THR A 26 -6.73 -1.54 -5.11
N GLY A 27 -7.69 -2.45 -5.00
CA GLY A 27 -8.12 -3.33 -6.10
C GLY A 27 -7.19 -4.52 -6.32
N GLY A 28 -7.12 -5.02 -7.55
CA GLY A 28 -6.39 -6.23 -7.91
C GLY A 28 -5.29 -5.99 -8.95
N VAL A 29 -4.18 -6.72 -8.82
CA VAL A 29 -3.15 -6.75 -9.87
C VAL A 29 -3.46 -7.90 -10.83
N PHE A 30 -4.13 -7.60 -11.95
CA PHE A 30 -4.61 -8.64 -12.87
C PHE A 30 -3.72 -8.85 -14.10
N THR A 31 -3.03 -7.80 -14.55
CA THR A 31 -2.24 -7.84 -15.79
C THR A 31 -0.74 -7.66 -15.55
N ASP A 32 0.06 -7.96 -16.58
CA ASP A 32 1.49 -7.63 -16.59
C ASP A 32 1.74 -6.13 -16.51
N LEU A 33 0.83 -5.32 -17.07
CA LEU A 33 0.93 -3.89 -17.03
C LEU A 33 0.73 -3.39 -15.59
N ASP A 34 -0.25 -3.93 -14.87
CA ASP A 34 -0.51 -3.60 -13.46
C ASP A 34 0.70 -3.93 -12.58
N ALA A 35 1.30 -5.12 -12.77
CA ALA A 35 2.49 -5.52 -12.03
C ALA A 35 3.69 -4.60 -12.32
N ARG A 36 3.87 -4.14 -13.56
CA ARG A 36 4.91 -3.17 -13.93
C ARG A 36 4.64 -1.78 -13.39
N ARG A 37 3.38 -1.32 -13.40
CA ARG A 37 2.97 -0.04 -12.82
C ARG A 37 3.23 -0.02 -11.33
N LEU A 38 2.86 -1.08 -10.62
CA LEU A 38 3.17 -1.26 -9.20
C LEU A 38 4.69 -1.22 -8.94
N GLU A 39 5.49 -1.96 -9.72
CA GLU A 39 6.95 -1.94 -9.57
C GLU A 39 7.53 -0.54 -9.76
N HIS A 40 7.11 0.16 -10.83
CA HIS A 40 7.59 1.49 -11.16
C HIS A 40 7.25 2.52 -10.08
N GLU A 41 5.99 2.58 -9.66
CA GLU A 41 5.52 3.52 -8.64
C GLU A 41 6.26 3.34 -7.32
N LEU A 42 6.44 2.09 -6.87
CA LEU A 42 7.14 1.81 -5.62
C LEU A 42 8.64 2.15 -5.71
N ILE A 43 9.27 1.94 -6.86
CA ILE A 43 10.66 2.32 -7.07
C ILE A 43 10.82 3.84 -7.04
N ASP A 44 9.92 4.55 -7.71
CA ASP A 44 9.94 6.01 -7.79
C ASP A 44 9.68 6.65 -6.42
N ALA A 45 8.60 6.25 -5.74
CA ALA A 45 8.29 6.71 -4.38
C ALA A 45 9.37 6.34 -3.35
N ALA A 46 10.05 5.20 -3.50
CA ALA A 46 11.21 4.89 -2.65
C ALA A 46 12.40 5.82 -2.96
N GLY A 47 12.54 6.27 -4.22
CA GLY A 47 13.57 7.22 -4.64
C GLY A 47 13.42 8.60 -4.04
N THR A 48 12.19 9.02 -3.71
CA THR A 48 11.92 10.31 -3.04
C THR A 48 12.16 10.26 -1.53
N GLN A 49 12.44 9.08 -0.96
CA GLN A 49 12.63 8.85 0.48
C GLN A 49 14.04 8.31 0.82
N PRO A 50 15.14 9.02 0.49
CA PRO A 50 16.49 8.52 0.69
C PRO A 50 16.82 8.34 2.18
N GLY A 51 17.26 7.14 2.57
CA GLY A 51 17.56 6.82 3.97
C GLY A 51 16.33 6.69 4.89
N GLY A 52 15.12 6.86 4.34
CA GLY A 52 13.86 6.83 5.06
C GLY A 52 13.16 5.47 5.01
N THR A 53 11.87 5.47 5.32
CA THR A 53 10.98 4.31 5.17
C THR A 53 9.84 4.68 4.21
N LEU A 54 9.58 3.83 3.23
CA LEU A 54 8.38 3.88 2.40
C LEU A 54 7.37 2.84 2.92
N ALA A 55 6.23 3.30 3.43
CA ALA A 55 5.12 2.45 3.79
C ALA A 55 4.28 2.11 2.54
N VAL A 56 4.01 0.83 2.30
CA VAL A 56 3.16 0.37 1.20
C VAL A 56 1.94 -0.31 1.78
N ASP A 57 0.79 0.35 1.68
CA ASP A 57 -0.46 -0.14 2.19
C ASP A 57 -1.19 -1.00 1.15
N LEU A 58 -1.25 -2.30 1.42
CA LEU A 58 -1.87 -3.33 0.59
C LEU A 58 -3.20 -3.82 1.21
N SER A 59 -3.79 -3.04 2.12
CA SER A 59 -5.00 -3.43 2.85
C SER A 59 -6.23 -3.51 1.98
N GLY A 60 -6.32 -2.66 0.95
CA GLY A 60 -7.40 -2.69 -0.04
C GLY A 60 -7.12 -3.60 -1.23
N VAL A 61 -6.04 -4.39 -1.19
CA VAL A 61 -5.70 -5.29 -2.30
C VAL A 61 -6.50 -6.58 -2.23
N THR A 62 -7.26 -6.85 -3.29
CA THR A 62 -8.12 -8.02 -3.43
C THR A 62 -7.41 -9.21 -4.07
N PHE A 63 -6.37 -8.96 -4.91
CA PHE A 63 -5.64 -10.00 -5.63
C PHE A 63 -4.16 -9.67 -5.87
N LEU A 64 -3.27 -10.61 -5.50
CA LEU A 64 -1.80 -10.50 -5.62
C LEU A 64 -1.22 -11.76 -6.30
N PRO A 65 -1.09 -11.79 -7.65
CA PRO A 65 -0.45 -12.90 -8.33
C PRO A 65 1.08 -12.90 -8.11
N SER A 66 1.74 -14.00 -8.47
CA SER A 66 3.20 -14.15 -8.36
C SER A 66 4.00 -13.02 -9.03
N ARG A 67 3.46 -12.42 -10.10
CA ARG A 67 4.07 -11.29 -10.79
C ARG A 67 4.07 -10.02 -9.94
N ALA A 68 2.97 -9.77 -9.24
CA ALA A 68 2.87 -8.65 -8.29
C ALA A 68 3.80 -8.87 -7.09
N ILE A 69 3.88 -10.10 -6.57
CA ILE A 69 4.85 -10.48 -5.54
C ILE A 69 6.29 -10.21 -6.02
N ARG A 70 6.63 -10.60 -7.26
CA ARG A 70 7.93 -10.30 -7.85
C ARG A 70 8.18 -8.79 -7.92
N SER A 71 7.20 -7.99 -8.33
CA SER A 71 7.30 -6.52 -8.35
C SER A 71 7.64 -5.95 -6.96
N LEU A 72 6.99 -6.45 -5.90
CA LEU A 72 7.29 -6.04 -4.52
C LEU A 72 8.73 -6.39 -4.11
N VAL A 73 9.23 -7.58 -4.46
CA VAL A 73 10.61 -7.97 -4.20
C VAL A 73 11.60 -7.07 -4.95
N MET A 74 11.33 -6.76 -6.22
CA MET A 74 12.18 -5.86 -7.02
C MET A 74 12.21 -4.44 -6.43
N ALA A 75 11.04 -3.92 -6.06
CA ALA A 75 10.94 -2.61 -5.41
C ALA A 75 11.68 -2.57 -4.07
N GLN A 76 11.53 -3.60 -3.22
CA GLN A 76 12.24 -3.66 -1.94
C GLN A 76 13.75 -3.72 -2.13
N ARG A 77 14.25 -4.52 -3.08
CA ARG A 77 15.69 -4.57 -3.40
C ARG A 77 16.21 -3.22 -3.91
N SER A 78 15.44 -2.55 -4.76
CA SER A 78 15.75 -1.23 -5.32
C SER A 78 15.80 -0.16 -4.22
N ALA A 79 14.83 -0.16 -3.31
CA ALA A 79 14.78 0.72 -2.14
C ALA A 79 15.98 0.47 -1.20
N SER A 80 16.26 -0.79 -0.86
CA SER A 80 17.39 -1.15 0.00
C SER A 80 18.74 -0.75 -0.59
N ALA A 81 18.92 -0.85 -1.91
CA ALA A 81 20.12 -0.38 -2.59
C ALA A 81 20.32 1.15 -2.47
N ARG A 82 19.25 1.90 -2.21
CA ARG A 82 19.25 3.35 -1.96
C ARG A 82 19.22 3.72 -0.47
N GLY A 83 19.29 2.73 0.43
CA GLY A 83 19.18 2.94 1.88
C GLY A 83 17.75 3.19 2.37
N THR A 84 16.74 3.04 1.52
CA THR A 84 15.32 3.19 1.87
C THR A 84 14.75 1.85 2.32
N THR A 85 14.02 1.83 3.43
CA THR A 85 13.33 0.62 3.90
C THR A 85 11.92 0.58 3.33
N LEU A 86 11.56 -0.51 2.66
CA LEU A 86 10.19 -0.71 2.16
C LEU A 86 9.41 -1.56 3.18
N ARG A 87 8.36 -0.97 3.75
CA ARG A 87 7.53 -1.55 4.81
C ARG A 87 6.15 -1.89 4.26
N LEU A 88 5.77 -3.17 4.31
CA LEU A 88 4.48 -3.62 3.81
C LEU A 88 3.43 -3.59 4.93
N LEU A 89 2.30 -2.94 4.66
CA LEU A 89 1.14 -2.91 5.54
C LEU A 89 0.01 -3.70 4.88
N ALA A 90 -0.73 -4.49 5.66
CA ALA A 90 -1.95 -5.11 5.18
C ALA A 90 -2.90 -5.40 6.35
N ALA A 91 -4.19 -5.17 6.13
CA ALA A 91 -5.24 -5.45 7.09
C ALA A 91 -5.16 -6.86 7.68
N GLU A 92 -5.43 -6.98 8.98
CA GLU A 92 -5.46 -8.28 9.64
C GLU A 92 -6.53 -9.19 9.01
N GLY A 93 -6.20 -10.48 8.86
CA GLY A 93 -7.09 -11.46 8.23
C GLY A 93 -7.22 -11.34 6.71
N SER A 94 -6.65 -10.30 6.07
CA SER A 94 -6.77 -10.10 4.63
C SER A 94 -6.05 -11.19 3.82
N LEU A 95 -6.53 -11.39 2.59
CA LEU A 95 -5.89 -12.29 1.64
C LEU A 95 -4.47 -11.82 1.31
N SER A 96 -4.27 -10.51 1.10
CA SER A 96 -2.96 -9.92 0.83
C SER A 96 -1.96 -10.23 1.95
N ARG A 97 -2.34 -10.06 3.22
CA ARG A 97 -1.49 -10.39 4.38
C ARG A 97 -1.12 -11.87 4.41
N ARG A 98 -2.08 -12.77 4.14
CA ARG A 98 -1.83 -14.22 4.10
C ARG A 98 -0.84 -14.59 2.99
N MET A 99 -1.02 -14.04 1.78
CA MET A 99 -0.13 -14.30 0.65
C MET A 99 1.29 -13.77 0.91
N LEU A 100 1.42 -12.53 1.39
CA LEU A 100 2.70 -11.89 1.69
C LEU A 100 3.48 -12.66 2.76
N ARG A 101 2.82 -13.08 3.84
CA ARG A 101 3.45 -13.91 4.87
C ARG A 101 3.85 -15.28 4.35
N ALA A 102 3.04 -15.91 3.48
CA ALA A 102 3.35 -17.20 2.89
C ALA A 102 4.64 -17.16 2.04
N VAL A 103 4.96 -16.02 1.44
CA VAL A 103 6.21 -15.81 0.68
C VAL A 103 7.33 -15.20 1.53
N GLY A 104 7.12 -15.03 2.83
CA GLY A 104 8.16 -14.63 3.79
C GLY A 104 8.32 -13.11 4.00
N PHE A 105 7.37 -12.28 3.54
CA PHE A 105 7.39 -10.87 3.88
C PHE A 105 7.00 -10.65 5.34
N ASP A 106 7.69 -9.70 5.98
CA ASP A 106 7.20 -9.07 7.21
C ASP A 106 6.08 -8.09 6.84
N VAL A 107 4.94 -8.21 7.52
CA VAL A 107 3.73 -7.44 7.23
C VAL A 107 3.16 -6.90 8.52
N GLN A 108 3.04 -5.58 8.58
CA GLN A 108 2.56 -4.84 9.73
C GLN A 108 1.10 -4.44 9.54
N ASP A 109 0.47 -4.02 10.64
CA ASP A 109 -0.89 -3.51 10.60
C ASP A 109 -0.92 -2.13 9.91
N PRO A 110 -2.03 -1.78 9.24
CA PRO A 110 -2.16 -0.49 8.59
C PRO A 110 -2.07 0.62 9.63
N ILE A 111 -1.31 1.66 9.31
CA ILE A 111 -1.30 2.86 10.14
C ILE A 111 -2.69 3.46 9.97
N ALA A 112 -3.43 3.61 11.09
CA ALA A 112 -4.64 4.41 11.10
C ALA A 112 -4.29 5.71 10.39
N ALA A 113 -5.02 6.07 9.32
CA ALA A 113 -4.90 7.43 8.81
C ALA A 113 -5.06 8.31 10.03
N ASP A 114 -4.04 9.13 10.35
CA ASP A 114 -4.07 10.06 11.48
C ASP A 114 -5.49 10.62 11.49
N GLU A 115 -6.28 10.20 12.49
CA GLU A 115 -7.56 10.84 12.74
C GLU A 115 -7.15 12.25 13.07
N ASP A 116 -7.28 13.10 12.04
CA ASP A 116 -7.16 14.55 12.07
C ASP A 116 -7.55 15.00 13.46
N SER A 117 -6.53 15.42 14.23
CA SER A 117 -6.62 15.89 15.61
C SER A 117 -8.06 16.04 16.06
N GLN A 118 -8.64 15.01 16.69
CA GLN A 118 -9.88 15.21 17.42
C GLN A 118 -9.53 16.18 18.55
N ASP A 119 -9.72 17.47 18.25
CA ASP A 119 -9.91 18.56 19.18
C ASP A 119 -11.18 18.21 19.97
N GLY A 120 -11.02 17.28 20.90
CA GLY A 120 -12.03 16.99 21.90
C GLY A 120 -12.28 18.29 22.67
N PRO A 121 -13.55 18.65 22.94
CA PRO A 121 -13.83 19.91 23.62
C PRO A 121 -13.06 19.93 24.96
N PRO A 122 -12.41 21.05 25.32
CA PRO A 122 -11.61 21.15 26.52
C PRO A 122 -12.45 20.83 27.77
N PRO A 123 -11.83 20.33 28.86
CA PRO A 123 -12.51 19.70 30.01
C PRO A 123 -13.37 20.63 30.88
N TRP A 124 -13.75 21.82 30.40
CA TRP A 124 -14.54 22.81 31.13
C TRP A 124 -16.01 22.94 30.67
N THR A 125 -16.48 22.15 29.70
CA THR A 125 -17.87 22.19 29.22
C THR A 125 -18.85 21.30 30.01
N ALA A 126 -18.41 20.60 31.04
CA ALA A 126 -19.31 19.93 31.98
C ALA A 126 -19.65 20.90 33.13
N SER A 127 -20.78 21.61 33.00
CA SER A 127 -21.45 22.31 34.11
C SER A 127 -22.64 21.50 34.59
#